data_AF-A0A1E1KVT3-F1
#
_entry.id   AF-A0A1E1KVT3-F1
#
_cell.length_a   1.000
_cell.length_b   1.000
_cell.length_c   1.000
_cell.angle_alpha   90.00
_cell.angle_beta   90.00
_cell.angle_gamma   90.00
#
_symmetry.space_group_name_H-M   'P 1'
#
loop_
_entity.id
_entity.type
_entity.pdbx_description
1 polymer ?
#
loop_
_entity_poly.entity_id
_entity_poly.type
_entity_poly.pdbx_seq_one_letter_code
_entity_poly.pdbx_strand_id
1 'polypeptide(L)'
;MPNWKSYESSVRLLSAIIAAHPTLKLDYGEVGRFYGDGAKYKSVWGRMSVINKNAKAIAAAVEAGQDPFAVPLDDTQTSAKSDKTQEISARFGGDCTKSAIDNRFRRLKSDAKLINNAIQNGVDPITINVGDTDGKLAMGSGGGGGRGSEIARCFGTDATPKAVNHAVARIVKPAVKMIIDTLTSGGDPKDIAQGKLV
;
A
#
# COMPACT_ATOMS: atom_id res chain seq x y z
N MET A 1 2.19 -23.78 31.26
CA MET A 1 0.76 -23.44 31.41
C MET A 1 0.52 -22.08 30.77
N PRO A 2 -0.60 -21.86 30.06
CA PRO A 2 -0.91 -20.56 29.45
C PRO A 2 -1.02 -19.45 30.50
N ASN A 3 -0.50 -18.25 30.19
CA ASN A 3 -0.64 -17.08 31.06
C ASN A 3 -1.97 -16.37 30.78
N TRP A 4 -3.05 -16.80 31.42
CA TRP A 4 -4.42 -16.30 31.17
C TRP A 4 -4.63 -14.80 31.39
N LYS A 5 -3.68 -14.09 32.00
CA LYS A 5 -3.78 -12.65 32.27
C LYS A 5 -3.22 -11.77 31.15
N SER A 6 -2.39 -12.33 30.26
CA SER A 6 -1.78 -11.54 29.18
C SER A 6 -2.79 -11.22 28.08
N TYR A 7 -2.61 -10.07 27.43
CA TYR A 7 -3.37 -9.69 26.23
C TYR A 7 -3.29 -10.76 25.13
N GLU A 8 -2.08 -11.30 24.90
CA GLU A 8 -1.85 -12.36 23.92
C GLU A 8 -2.74 -13.58 24.19
N SER A 9 -2.82 -14.06 25.43
CA SER A 9 -3.70 -15.17 25.79
C SER A 9 -5.18 -14.91 25.50
N SER A 10 -5.66 -13.67 25.68
CA SER A 10 -7.04 -13.30 25.30
C SER A 10 -7.25 -13.36 23.79
N VAL A 11 -6.29 -12.85 23.01
CA VAL A 11 -6.32 -12.93 21.54
C VAL A 11 -6.26 -14.38 21.08
N ARG A 12 -5.40 -15.20 21.71
CA ARG A 12 -5.25 -16.63 21.41
C ARG A 12 -6.53 -17.39 21.70
N LEU A 13 -7.12 -17.19 22.87
CA LEU A 13 -8.36 -17.84 23.26
C LEU A 13 -9.48 -17.53 22.26
N LEU A 14 -9.67 -16.26 21.92
CA LEU A 14 -10.71 -15.86 20.97
C LEU A 14 -10.44 -16.43 19.57
N SER A 15 -9.18 -16.43 19.11
CA SER A 15 -8.79 -17.02 17.82
C SER A 15 -8.99 -18.53 17.80
N ALA A 16 -8.71 -19.23 18.90
CA ALA A 16 -8.94 -20.66 19.04
C ALA A 16 -10.43 -21.01 19.01
N ILE A 17 -11.29 -20.22 19.66
CA ILE A 17 -12.75 -20.39 19.58
C ILE A 17 -13.23 -20.27 18.12
N ILE A 18 -12.75 -19.27 17.38
CA ILE A 18 -13.10 -19.11 15.96
C ILE A 18 -12.55 -20.27 15.11
N ALA A 19 -11.34 -20.74 15.39
CA ALA A 19 -10.75 -21.89 14.69
C ALA A 19 -11.58 -23.17 14.90
N ALA A 20 -12.08 -23.40 16.12
CA ALA A 20 -12.93 -24.54 16.46
C ALA A 20 -14.34 -24.46 15.85
N HIS A 21 -14.78 -23.28 15.41
CA HIS A 21 -16.11 -23.04 14.85
C HIS A 21 -16.06 -22.31 13.49
N PRO A 22 -15.55 -22.96 12.42
CA PRO A 22 -15.36 -22.32 11.12
C PRO A 22 -16.66 -21.86 10.44
N THR A 23 -17.81 -22.38 10.86
CA THR A 23 -19.14 -22.02 10.35
C THR A 23 -19.78 -20.85 11.10
N LEU A 24 -19.20 -20.40 12.22
CA LEU A 24 -19.75 -19.33 13.05
C LEU A 24 -19.68 -17.99 12.31
N LYS A 25 -20.85 -17.39 12.08
CA LYS A 25 -20.97 -16.04 11.53
C LYS A 25 -21.35 -15.07 12.64
N LEU A 26 -20.46 -14.13 12.93
CA LEU A 26 -20.71 -13.08 13.91
C LEU A 26 -21.31 -11.85 13.23
N ASP A 27 -22.37 -11.32 13.82
CA ASP A 27 -22.89 -10.00 13.46
C ASP A 27 -22.04 -8.91 14.12
N TYR A 28 -21.16 -8.27 13.34
CA TYR A 28 -20.26 -7.24 13.87
C TYR A 28 -20.98 -5.94 14.27
N GLY A 29 -22.18 -5.69 13.75
CA GLY A 29 -22.99 -4.56 14.18
C GLY A 29 -23.53 -4.80 15.59
N GLU A 30 -24.11 -5.98 15.80
CA GLU A 30 -24.66 -6.38 17.10
C GLU A 30 -23.57 -6.59 18.15
N VAL A 31 -22.42 -7.16 17.77
CA VAL A 31 -21.24 -7.25 18.65
C VAL A 31 -20.78 -5.84 19.09
N GLY A 32 -20.82 -4.85 18.21
CA GLY A 32 -20.52 -3.46 18.57
C GLY A 32 -21.50 -2.90 19.61
N ARG A 33 -22.80 -3.22 19.47
CA ARG A 33 -23.84 -2.83 20.42
C ARG A 33 -23.59 -3.41 21.81
N PHE A 34 -23.21 -4.68 21.91
CA PHE A 34 -22.89 -5.34 23.18
C PHE A 34 -21.52 -4.96 23.74
N TYR A 35 -20.56 -4.58 22.90
CA TYR A 35 -19.26 -4.08 23.35
C TYR A 35 -19.40 -2.72 24.06
N GLY A 36 -20.29 -1.85 23.58
CA GLY A 36 -20.50 -0.52 24.13
C GLY A 36 -19.52 0.51 23.58
N ASP A 37 -19.35 1.63 24.30
CA ASP A 37 -18.41 2.73 23.98
C ASP A 37 -18.52 3.28 22.54
N GLY A 38 -19.71 3.21 21.95
CA GLY A 38 -19.94 3.64 20.57
C GLY A 38 -19.20 2.81 19.51
N ALA A 39 -18.76 1.59 19.83
CA ALA A 39 -18.12 0.69 18.89
C ALA A 39 -19.01 0.44 17.67
N LYS A 40 -18.47 0.69 16.47
CA LYS A 40 -19.19 0.56 15.20
C LYS A 40 -18.78 -0.72 14.49
N TYR A 41 -19.61 -1.18 13.56
CA TYR A 41 -19.32 -2.31 12.68
C TYR A 41 -17.87 -2.37 12.21
N LYS A 42 -17.32 -1.24 11.72
CA LYS A 42 -15.98 -1.20 11.13
C LYS A 42 -14.86 -1.41 12.14
N SER A 43 -15.00 -0.93 13.38
CA SER A 43 -13.98 -1.13 14.42
C SER A 43 -13.98 -2.58 14.89
N VAL A 44 -15.16 -3.18 15.07
CA VAL A 44 -15.31 -4.61 15.42
C VAL A 44 -14.79 -5.50 14.29
N TRP A 45 -15.18 -5.23 13.05
CA TRP A 45 -14.71 -5.96 11.88
C TRP A 45 -13.19 -5.93 11.76
N GLY A 46 -12.55 -4.78 12.03
CA GLY A 46 -11.10 -4.65 12.01
C GLY A 46 -10.42 -5.60 12.99
N ARG A 47 -10.91 -5.66 14.24
CA ARG A 47 -10.42 -6.59 15.26
C ARG A 47 -10.66 -8.05 14.88
N MET A 48 -11.87 -8.39 14.44
CA MET A 48 -12.22 -9.75 14.02
C MET A 48 -11.46 -10.20 12.78
N SER A 49 -11.05 -9.29 11.89
CA SER A 49 -10.21 -9.64 10.73
C SER A 49 -8.86 -10.22 11.16
N VAL A 50 -8.23 -9.66 12.19
CA VAL A 50 -6.96 -10.17 12.75
C VAL A 50 -7.19 -11.53 13.42
N ILE A 51 -8.23 -11.63 14.25
CA ILE A 51 -8.62 -12.88 14.92
C ILE A 51 -8.90 -14.00 13.91
N ASN A 52 -9.57 -13.70 12.80
CA ASN A 52 -9.85 -14.67 11.74
C ASN A 52 -8.57 -15.15 11.03
N LYS A 53 -7.54 -14.31 10.88
CA LYS A 53 -6.25 -14.74 10.33
C LYS A 53 -5.53 -15.66 11.31
N ASN A 54 -5.48 -15.27 12.58
CA ASN A 54 -4.90 -16.08 13.65
C ASN A 54 -5.62 -17.43 13.78
N ALA A 55 -6.95 -17.45 13.69
CA ALA A 55 -7.75 -18.67 13.71
C ALA A 55 -7.40 -19.63 12.57
N LYS A 56 -7.18 -19.11 11.35
CA LYS A 56 -6.74 -19.93 10.21
C LYS A 56 -5.35 -20.52 10.44
N ALA A 57 -4.42 -19.76 11.01
CA ALA A 57 -3.08 -20.25 11.33
C ALA A 57 -3.10 -21.33 12.43
N ILE A 58 -3.91 -21.12 13.47
CA ILE A 58 -4.15 -22.11 14.53
C ILE A 58 -4.74 -23.40 13.95
N ALA A 59 -5.78 -23.29 13.11
CA ALA A 59 -6.40 -24.46 12.48
C ALA A 59 -5.39 -25.22 11.61
N ALA A 60 -4.58 -24.53 10.81
CA ALA A 60 -3.54 -25.17 10.00
C ALA A 60 -2.49 -25.90 10.85
N ALA A 61 -2.12 -25.36 12.02
CA ALA A 61 -1.20 -26.02 12.93
C ALA A 61 -1.81 -27.29 13.55
N VAL A 62 -3.08 -27.25 13.95
CA VAL A 62 -3.81 -28.43 14.45
C VAL A 62 -3.87 -29.52 13.38
N GLU A 63 -4.23 -29.17 12.14
CA GLU A 63 -4.28 -30.11 11.01
C GLU A 63 -2.90 -30.71 10.70
N ALA A 64 -1.82 -29.95 10.91
CA ALA A 64 -0.45 -30.42 10.77
C ALA A 64 0.06 -31.24 11.98
N GLY A 65 -0.77 -31.46 13.02
CA GLY A 65 -0.36 -32.14 14.25
C GLY A 65 0.63 -31.35 15.11
N GLN A 66 0.77 -30.04 14.86
CA GLN A 66 1.65 -29.15 15.62
C GLN A 66 0.91 -28.56 16.82
N ASP A 67 1.66 -28.24 17.88
CA ASP A 67 1.10 -27.53 19.04
C ASP A 67 0.64 -26.12 18.62
N PRO A 68 -0.67 -25.80 18.69
CA PRO A 68 -1.16 -24.48 18.33
C PRO A 68 -0.63 -23.35 19.21
N PHE A 69 -0.11 -23.66 20.40
CA PHE A 69 0.51 -22.67 21.28
C PHE A 69 1.80 -22.10 20.68
N ALA A 70 2.52 -22.88 19.85
CA ALA A 70 3.73 -22.44 19.16
C ALA A 70 3.46 -21.51 17.96
N VAL A 71 2.18 -21.38 17.54
CA VAL A 71 1.81 -20.50 16.42
C VAL A 71 1.98 -19.04 16.86
N PRO A 72 2.82 -18.24 16.17
CA PRO A 72 2.92 -16.81 16.42
C PRO A 72 1.61 -16.13 16.00
N LEU A 73 1.05 -15.30 16.88
CA LEU A 73 -0.16 -14.55 16.59
C LEU A 73 0.20 -13.17 16.07
N ASP A 74 -0.60 -12.69 15.11
CA ASP A 74 -0.67 -11.27 14.82
C ASP A 74 -1.41 -10.61 15.99
N ASP A 75 -0.65 -10.17 16.98
CA ASP A 75 -1.13 -9.42 18.14
C ASP A 75 -1.13 -7.92 17.88
N THR A 76 -0.78 -7.51 16.65
CA THR A 76 -0.89 -6.12 16.28
C THR A 76 -2.33 -5.76 16.53
N GLN A 77 -2.53 -4.93 17.55
CA GLN A 77 -3.70 -4.12 17.53
C GLN A 77 -3.69 -3.55 16.12
N THR A 78 -4.78 -3.74 15.40
CA THR A 78 -5.22 -2.67 14.52
C THR A 78 -5.45 -1.45 15.45
N SER A 79 -4.39 -0.88 16.03
CA SER A 79 -3.90 0.41 15.59
C SER A 79 -4.22 0.44 14.09
N ALA A 80 -5.47 0.80 13.79
CA ALA A 80 -5.81 1.38 12.52
C ALA A 80 -4.73 2.42 12.38
N LYS A 81 -3.65 2.08 11.62
CA LYS A 81 -2.33 2.74 11.64
C LYS A 81 -2.58 4.11 12.21
N SER A 82 -2.36 4.33 13.52
CA SER A 82 -2.69 5.65 14.04
C SER A 82 -1.71 6.47 13.27
N ASP A 83 -2.26 7.17 12.29
CA ASP A 83 -1.44 7.72 11.25
C ASP A 83 -0.64 8.72 12.07
N LYS A 84 0.67 8.55 12.20
CA LYS A 84 1.45 9.47 13.05
C LYS A 84 1.11 10.91 12.64
N THR A 85 0.76 11.10 11.36
CA THR A 85 0.15 12.29 10.78
C THR A 85 -1.18 12.76 11.41
N GLN A 86 -2.13 11.89 11.80
CA GLN A 86 -3.36 12.24 12.54
C GLN A 86 -3.08 12.71 13.98
N GLU A 87 -2.19 12.04 14.70
CA GLU A 87 -1.80 12.48 16.05
C GLU A 87 -1.07 13.82 15.99
N ILE A 88 -0.18 14.00 15.01
CA ILE A 88 0.51 15.26 14.78
C ILE A 88 -0.50 16.35 14.38
N SER A 89 -1.41 16.11 13.44
CA SER A 89 -2.34 17.14 12.97
C SER A 89 -3.25 17.67 14.08
N ALA A 90 -3.67 16.81 15.02
CA ALA A 90 -4.44 17.23 16.21
C ALA A 90 -3.66 18.16 17.16
N ARG A 91 -2.33 18.09 17.18
CA ARG A 91 -1.46 18.96 18.01
C ARG A 91 -1.22 20.33 17.39
N PHE A 92 -1.47 20.51 16.09
CA PHE A 92 -1.28 21.78 15.38
C PHE A 92 -2.50 22.72 15.50
N GLY A 93 -3.63 22.29 16.07
CA GLY A 93 -4.81 23.11 16.30
C GLY A 93 -5.87 23.09 15.19
N GLY A 94 -6.97 23.81 15.44
CA GLY A 94 -8.36 23.57 15.04
C GLY A 94 -8.74 23.29 13.58
N ASP A 95 -7.84 23.43 12.60
CA ASP A 95 -8.12 23.14 11.18
C ASP A 95 -6.99 22.38 10.47
N CYS A 96 -5.97 21.94 11.21
CA CYS A 96 -4.86 21.22 10.59
C CYS A 96 -5.30 19.81 10.19
N THR A 97 -5.52 19.61 8.89
CA THR A 97 -5.85 18.28 8.37
C THR A 97 -4.60 17.41 8.27
N LYS A 98 -4.80 16.10 8.34
CA LYS A 98 -3.77 15.11 8.00
C LYS A 98 -3.09 15.41 6.67
N SER A 99 -3.88 15.79 5.65
CA SER A 99 -3.38 16.14 4.31
C SER A 99 -2.44 17.35 4.34
N ALA A 100 -2.76 18.36 5.15
CA ALA A 100 -1.91 19.54 5.30
C ALA A 100 -0.54 19.18 5.91
N ILE A 101 -0.51 18.30 6.91
CA ILE A 101 0.74 17.79 7.50
C ILE A 101 1.49 16.92 6.49
N ASP A 102 0.83 15.97 5.83
CA ASP A 102 1.46 15.10 4.82
C ASP A 102 2.09 15.92 3.69
N ASN A 103 1.45 17.02 3.27
CA ASN A 103 1.99 17.93 2.25
C ASN A 103 3.27 18.62 2.73
N ARG A 104 3.33 19.07 3.99
CA ARG A 104 4.56 19.65 4.59
C ARG A 104 5.71 18.65 4.63
N PHE A 105 5.44 17.40 4.99
CA PHE A 105 6.45 16.34 5.04
C PHE A 105 6.83 15.77 3.67
N ARG A 106 6.10 16.10 2.60
CA ARG A 106 6.29 15.48 1.29
C ARG A 106 7.69 15.73 0.71
N ARG A 107 8.22 16.95 0.85
CA ARG A 107 9.58 17.29 0.41
C ARG A 107 10.64 16.59 1.25
N LEU A 108 10.52 16.65 2.57
CA LEU A 108 11.43 15.96 3.48
C LEU A 108 11.53 14.45 3.18
N LYS A 109 10.40 13.80 2.88
CA LYS A 109 10.36 12.39 2.45
C LYS A 109 11.01 12.17 1.07
N SER A 110 10.86 13.12 0.15
CA SER A 110 11.49 13.09 -1.18
C SER A 110 13.02 13.22 -1.06
N ASP A 111 13.47 14.17 -0.25
CA ASP A 111 14.88 14.46 -0.03
C ASP A 111 15.57 13.29 0.68
N ALA A 112 14.92 12.71 1.70
CA ALA A 112 15.41 11.50 2.35
C ALA A 112 15.60 10.33 1.37
N LYS A 113 14.70 10.18 0.37
CA LYS A 113 14.87 9.18 -0.68
C LYS A 113 16.04 9.49 -1.60
N LEU A 114 16.22 10.76 -1.96
CA LEU A 114 17.35 11.18 -2.80
C LEU A 114 18.68 10.88 -2.09
N ILE A 115 18.79 11.20 -0.80
CA ILE A 115 19.95 10.89 0.04
C ILE A 115 20.20 9.39 0.08
N ASN A 116 19.18 8.59 0.37
CA ASN A 116 19.34 7.13 0.44
C ASN A 116 19.76 6.54 -0.91
N ASN A 117 19.24 7.04 -2.03
CA ASN A 117 19.66 6.63 -3.37
C ASN A 117 21.11 7.05 -3.66
N ALA A 118 21.55 8.23 -3.24
CA ALA A 118 22.95 8.65 -3.40
C ALA A 118 23.90 7.69 -2.68
N ILE A 119 23.59 7.37 -1.41
CA ILE A 119 24.35 6.39 -0.61
C ILE A 119 24.38 5.03 -1.32
N GLN A 120 23.23 4.53 -1.79
CA GLN A 120 23.16 3.25 -2.51
C GLN A 120 24.00 3.22 -3.79
N ASN A 121 24.16 4.36 -4.46
CA ASN A 121 24.96 4.49 -5.68
C ASN A 121 26.42 4.89 -5.41
N GLY A 122 26.86 4.91 -4.14
CA GLY A 122 28.23 5.31 -3.77
C GLY A 122 28.54 6.79 -3.99
N VAL A 123 27.51 7.63 -4.11
CA VAL A 123 27.62 9.08 -4.22
C VAL A 123 27.55 9.69 -2.83
N ASP A 124 28.50 10.57 -2.51
CA ASP A 124 28.49 11.31 -1.25
C ASP A 124 27.25 12.23 -1.16
N PRO A 125 26.37 12.06 -0.17
CA PRO A 125 25.17 12.90 -0.05
C PRO A 125 25.43 14.40 0.09
N ILE A 126 26.64 14.83 0.45
CA ILE A 126 26.97 16.26 0.48
C ILE A 126 26.97 16.90 -0.91
N THR A 127 27.13 16.10 -1.97
CA THR A 127 27.21 16.58 -3.35
C THR A 127 25.87 16.65 -4.06
N ILE A 128 24.77 16.22 -3.42
CA ILE A 128 23.42 16.30 -3.98
C ILE A 128 22.68 17.54 -3.45
N ASN A 129 21.92 18.21 -4.32
CA ASN A 129 21.11 19.34 -3.90
C ASN A 129 19.85 18.86 -3.16
N VAL A 130 19.79 19.15 -1.86
CA VAL A 130 18.68 18.85 -0.97
C VAL A 130 18.07 20.16 -0.50
N GLY A 131 16.76 20.33 -0.67
CA GLY A 131 16.01 21.48 -0.16
C GLY A 131 15.89 22.69 -1.11
N ASP A 132 16.77 22.85 -2.10
CA ASP A 132 16.72 23.97 -3.05
C ASP A 132 16.08 23.56 -4.38
N THR A 133 14.74 23.54 -4.41
CA THR A 133 13.96 23.11 -5.57
C THR A 133 12.84 24.09 -5.96
N ASP A 134 12.90 25.37 -5.55
CA ASP A 134 11.86 26.38 -5.87
C ASP A 134 10.43 25.89 -5.63
N GLY A 135 10.24 25.15 -4.55
CA GLY A 135 8.93 24.63 -4.23
C GLY A 135 8.60 23.24 -4.81
N LYS A 136 9.47 22.66 -5.62
CA LYS A 136 9.28 21.36 -6.27
C LYS A 136 9.75 20.21 -5.36
N LEU A 137 9.42 18.99 -5.73
CA LEU A 137 9.91 17.79 -5.05
C LEU A 137 11.19 17.35 -5.75
N ALA A 138 12.27 17.09 -5.01
CA ALA A 138 13.51 16.57 -5.58
C ALA A 138 13.32 15.24 -6.35
N MET A 139 12.33 14.44 -5.95
CA MET A 139 11.92 13.17 -6.56
C MET A 139 10.38 13.11 -6.71
N GLY A 140 9.78 14.13 -7.34
CA GLY A 140 8.35 14.18 -7.61
C GLY A 140 8.00 13.76 -9.04
N SER A 141 7.05 12.83 -9.19
CA SER A 141 6.41 12.47 -10.47
C SER A 141 5.54 13.58 -11.08
N GLY A 142 5.83 14.85 -10.82
CA GLY A 142 4.95 15.97 -11.15
C GLY A 142 5.66 17.29 -11.47
N GLY A 143 6.97 17.29 -11.70
CA GLY A 143 7.69 18.49 -12.15
C GLY A 143 8.64 18.14 -13.28
N GLY A 144 8.20 18.31 -14.53
CA GLY A 144 9.04 18.56 -15.73
C GLY A 144 10.31 17.73 -15.98
N GLY A 145 10.49 16.57 -15.35
CA GLY A 145 11.75 15.82 -15.38
C GLY A 145 11.58 14.30 -15.36
N GLY A 146 10.37 13.77 -15.56
CA GLY A 146 10.22 12.35 -15.87
C GLY A 146 10.64 12.05 -17.31
N ARG A 147 10.94 10.78 -17.64
CA ARG A 147 11.20 10.32 -19.03
C ARG A 147 10.18 10.85 -20.06
N GLY A 148 8.91 10.99 -19.67
CA GLY A 148 7.88 11.59 -20.53
C GLY A 148 8.10 13.07 -20.86
N SER A 149 8.83 13.80 -20.03
CA SER A 149 9.23 15.20 -20.25
C SER A 149 10.44 15.32 -21.17
N GLU A 150 11.39 14.38 -21.10
CA GLU A 150 12.49 14.31 -22.06
C GLU A 150 11.96 13.97 -23.46
N ILE A 151 11.10 12.96 -23.55
CA ILE A 151 10.48 12.56 -24.82
C ILE A 151 9.61 13.68 -25.37
N ALA A 152 8.83 14.39 -24.54
CA ALA A 152 8.02 15.51 -25.00
C ALA A 152 8.84 16.63 -25.65
N ARG A 153 10.06 16.90 -25.18
CA ARG A 153 10.97 17.88 -25.82
C ARG A 153 11.32 17.51 -27.26
N CYS A 154 11.35 16.22 -27.60
CA CYS A 154 11.58 15.77 -28.99
C CYS A 154 10.43 16.12 -29.94
N PHE A 155 9.24 16.45 -29.41
CA PHE A 155 8.04 16.81 -30.19
C PHE A 155 7.75 18.32 -30.21
N GLY A 156 8.67 19.15 -29.68
CA GLY A 156 8.54 20.61 -29.64
C GLY A 156 7.83 21.14 -28.38
N THR A 157 7.73 22.47 -28.26
CA THR A 157 7.21 23.16 -27.08
C THR A 157 5.71 22.95 -26.85
N ASP A 158 4.98 22.59 -27.89
CA ASP A 158 3.52 22.39 -27.84
C ASP A 158 3.12 20.99 -27.33
N ALA A 159 4.08 20.07 -27.28
CA ALA A 159 3.84 18.71 -26.80
C ALA A 159 4.00 18.64 -25.28
N THR A 160 2.93 18.32 -24.57
CA THR A 160 3.01 18.09 -23.12
C THR A 160 3.43 16.65 -22.80
N PRO A 161 4.17 16.41 -21.69
CA PRO A 161 4.50 15.05 -21.24
C PRO A 161 3.26 14.16 -21.06
N LYS A 162 2.13 14.78 -20.70
CA LYS A 162 0.85 14.09 -20.52
C LYS A 162 0.28 13.63 -21.87
N ALA A 163 0.33 14.47 -22.91
CA ALA A 163 -0.13 14.10 -24.25
C ALA A 163 0.68 12.92 -24.82
N VAL A 164 2.01 12.95 -24.67
CA VAL A 164 2.89 11.85 -25.07
C VAL A 164 2.54 10.57 -24.32
N ASN A 165 2.38 10.64 -23.00
CA ASN A 165 1.98 9.47 -22.21
C ASN A 165 0.61 8.92 -22.62
N HIS A 166 -0.34 9.77 -23.00
CA HIS A 166 -1.63 9.34 -23.52
C HIS A 166 -1.51 8.60 -24.85
N ALA A 167 -0.71 9.11 -25.79
CA ALA A 167 -0.46 8.44 -27.06
C ALA A 167 0.20 7.06 -26.85
N VAL A 168 1.23 7.00 -26.02
CA VAL A 168 1.89 5.72 -25.66
C VAL A 168 0.91 4.75 -25.01
N ALA A 169 0.10 5.22 -24.06
CA ALA A 169 -0.83 4.36 -23.34
C ALA A 169 -1.98 3.84 -24.20
N ARG A 170 -2.47 4.65 -25.15
CA ARG A 170 -3.66 4.32 -25.96
C ARG A 170 -3.34 3.62 -27.27
N ILE A 171 -2.18 3.88 -27.86
CA ILE A 171 -1.83 3.38 -29.20
C ILE A 171 -0.72 2.34 -29.07
N VAL A 172 0.41 2.72 -28.50
CA VAL A 172 1.61 1.85 -28.46
C VAL A 172 1.41 0.64 -27.56
N LYS A 173 0.87 0.81 -26.35
CA LYS A 173 0.71 -0.32 -25.41
C LYS A 173 -0.26 -1.40 -25.92
N PRO A 174 -1.45 -1.07 -26.46
CA PRO A 174 -2.32 -2.08 -27.05
C PRO A 174 -1.69 -2.81 -28.24
N ALA A 175 -0.98 -2.08 -29.12
CA ALA A 175 -0.24 -2.68 -30.23
C ALA A 175 0.81 -3.70 -29.76
N VAL A 176 1.65 -3.30 -28.79
CA VAL A 176 2.64 -4.20 -28.19
C VAL A 176 1.99 -5.39 -27.51
N LYS A 177 0.85 -5.19 -26.83
CA LYS A 177 0.10 -6.29 -26.22
C LYS A 177 -0.38 -7.29 -27.27
N MET A 178 -0.94 -6.84 -28.39
CA MET A 178 -1.37 -7.75 -29.48
C MET A 178 -0.22 -8.56 -30.07
N ILE A 179 0.96 -7.95 -30.22
CA ILE A 179 2.18 -8.64 -30.65
C ILE A 179 2.56 -9.75 -29.65
N ILE A 180 2.58 -9.42 -28.36
CA ILE A 180 2.92 -10.39 -27.30
C ILE A 180 1.89 -11.52 -27.23
N ASP A 181 0.60 -11.19 -27.32
CA ASP A 181 -0.49 -12.18 -27.28
C ASP A 181 -0.40 -13.13 -28.49
N THR A 182 -0.04 -12.62 -29.68
CA THR A 182 0.16 -13.41 -30.90
C THR A 182 1.36 -14.35 -30.79
N LEU A 183 2.49 -13.87 -30.24
CA LEU A 183 3.65 -14.73 -29.96
C LEU A 183 3.29 -15.84 -28.95
N THR A 184 2.54 -15.48 -27.91
CA THR A 184 2.15 -16.41 -26.85
C THR A 184 1.21 -17.50 -27.35
N SER A 185 0.36 -17.19 -28.34
CA SER A 185 -0.51 -18.16 -29.00
C SER A 185 0.17 -18.96 -30.11
N GLY A 186 1.48 -18.77 -30.34
CA GLY A 186 2.26 -19.48 -31.35
C GLY A 186 2.09 -18.95 -32.78
N GLY A 187 1.48 -17.77 -32.94
CA GLY A 187 1.37 -17.07 -34.22
C GLY A 187 2.60 -16.22 -34.55
N ASP A 188 2.73 -15.81 -35.80
CA ASP A 188 3.80 -14.91 -36.27
C ASP A 188 3.29 -13.45 -36.22
N PRO A 189 3.94 -12.54 -35.47
CA PRO A 189 3.54 -11.13 -35.39
C PRO A 189 3.46 -10.38 -36.71
N LYS A 190 4.14 -10.86 -37.76
CA LYS A 190 4.05 -10.24 -39.10
C LYS A 190 2.65 -10.36 -39.70
N ASP A 191 1.84 -11.30 -39.22
CA ASP A 191 0.49 -11.58 -39.71
C ASP A 191 -0.56 -10.68 -39.05
N ILE A 192 -0.15 -9.83 -38.10
CA ILE A 192 -1.03 -8.81 -37.51
C ILE A 192 -1.21 -7.69 -38.54
N ALA A 193 -2.44 -7.56 -39.07
CA ALA A 193 -2.77 -6.50 -40.01
C ALA A 193 -2.45 -5.10 -39.45
N GLN A 194 -1.72 -4.28 -40.19
CA GLN A 194 -1.23 -2.96 -39.75
C GLN A 194 -2.35 -2.02 -39.29
N GLY A 195 -3.54 -2.12 -39.86
CA GLY A 195 -4.73 -1.34 -39.46
C GLY A 195 -5.38 -1.77 -38.15
N LYS A 196 -4.94 -2.87 -37.51
CA LYS A 196 -5.38 -3.27 -36.17
C LYS A 196 -4.48 -2.72 -35.07
N LEU A 197 -3.33 -2.13 -35.41
CA LEU A 197 -2.30 -1.66 -34.47
C LEU A 197 -2.40 -0.16 -34.16
N VAL A 198 -3.30 0.60 -34.81
CA VAL A 198 -3.42 2.07 -34.70
C VAL A 198 -4.86 2.49 -34.49
#